data_AF-A0A8K0CZ55-F1
#
_entry.id   AF-A0A8K0CZ55-F1
#
_cell.length_a   1.000
_cell.length_b   1.000
_cell.length_c   1.000
_cell.angle_alpha   90.00
_cell.angle_beta   90.00
_cell.angle_gamma   90.00
#
_symmetry.space_group_name_H-M   'P 1'
#
loop_
_entity.id
_entity.type
_entity.pdbx_description
1 polymer ?
#
loop_
_entity_poly.entity_id
_entity_poly.type
_entity_poly.pdbx_seq_one_letter_code
_entity_poly.pdbx_strand_id
1 'polypeptide(L)' 'PELIQKYGYPSETYTNQSKDGYLLEIHRIPYGKAGPSENRPAVYLQHGLLCSSADWVIAGPGKGF' A
#
# COMPACT_ATOMS: atom_id res chain seq x y z
N PRO A 1 7.41 -2.70 5.00
CA PRO A 1 7.43 -2.34 3.56
C PRO A 1 8.34 -1.12 3.35
N GLU A 2 9.63 -1.41 3.25
CA GLU A 2 10.74 -0.44 3.35
C GLU A 2 10.61 0.73 2.37
N LEU A 3 10.05 0.51 1.17
CA LEU A 3 9.83 1.56 0.18
C LEU A 3 8.86 2.65 0.68
N ILE A 4 7.79 2.29 1.37
CA ILE A 4 6.79 3.24 1.89
C ILE A 4 7.42 4.06 3.03
N GLN A 5 8.05 3.37 3.97
CA GLN A 5 8.68 3.98 5.15
C GLN A 5 9.88 4.86 4.77
N LYS A 6 10.67 4.47 3.76
CA LYS A 6 11.78 5.25 3.20
C LYS A 6 11.36 6.68 2.84
N TYR A 7 10.12 6.89 2.40
CA TYR A 7 9.61 8.21 2.03
C TYR A 7 8.81 8.92 3.13
N GLY A 8 8.82 8.39 4.36
CA GLY A 8 8.18 9.00 5.53
C GLY A 8 6.68 8.80 5.62
N TYR A 9 6.13 7.79 4.94
CA TYR A 9 4.72 7.42 5.11
C TYR A 9 4.57 6.32 6.17
N PRO A 10 3.50 6.34 6.97
CA PRO A 10 3.14 5.20 7.80
C PRO A 10 2.85 3.98 6.93
N SER A 11 3.15 2.80 7.45
CA SER A 11 2.94 1.55 6.71
C SER A 11 2.44 0.47 7.64
N GLU A 12 1.35 -0.17 7.25
CA GLU A 12 0.76 -1.34 7.90
C GLU A 12 0.82 -2.52 6.94
N THR A 13 0.89 -3.74 7.49
CA THR A 13 0.84 -5.00 6.75
C THR A 13 -0.19 -5.89 7.39
N TYR A 14 -1.03 -6.52 6.57
CA TYR A 14 -2.06 -7.46 6.98
C TYR A 14 -1.93 -8.75 6.19
N THR A 15 -2.20 -9.89 6.81
CA THR A 15 -2.28 -11.18 6.12
C THR A 15 -3.72 -11.67 6.16
N ASN A 16 -4.36 -11.76 4.99
CA ASN A 16 -5.75 -12.18 4.84
C ASN A 16 -5.82 -13.54 4.16
N GLN A 17 -6.65 -14.44 4.68
CA GLN A 17 -6.91 -15.72 4.04
C GLN A 17 -8.13 -15.63 3.11
N SER A 18 -7.95 -16.06 1.86
CA SER A 18 -9.03 -16.24 0.89
C SER A 18 -9.88 -17.48 1.21
N LYS A 19 -11.08 -17.58 0.62
CA LYS A 19 -12.00 -18.71 0.88
C LYS A 19 -11.42 -20.07 0.48
N ASP A 20 -10.56 -20.08 -0.52
CA ASP A 20 -9.85 -21.25 -1.06
C ASP A 20 -8.46 -21.46 -0.42
N GLY A 21 -8.13 -20.68 0.62
CA GLY A 21 -7.03 -20.98 1.54
C GLY A 21 -5.72 -20.23 1.30
N TYR A 22 -5.61 -19.44 0.23
CA TYR A 22 -4.41 -18.63 -0.02
C TYR A 22 -4.28 -17.51 1.01
N LEU A 23 -3.06 -17.34 1.55
CA LEU A 23 -2.68 -16.23 2.42
C LEU A 23 -2.14 -15.07 1.58
N LEU A 24 -2.83 -13.94 1.62
CA LEU A 24 -2.51 -12.73 0.86
C LEU A 24 -1.99 -11.67 1.82
N GLU A 25 -0.75 -11.24 1.63
CA GLU A 25 -0.20 -10.09 2.32
C GLU A 25 -0.67 -8.79 1.63
N ILE A 26 -1.26 -7.88 2.39
CA ILE A 26 -1.79 -6.60 1.93
C ILE A 26 -1.04 -5.47 2.64
N HIS A 27 -0.55 -4.53 1.85
CA HIS A 27 0.12 -3.32 2.32
C HIS A 27 -0.84 -2.14 2.36
N ARG A 28 -0.82 -1.38 3.47
CA ARG A 28 -1.67 -0.20 3.64
C ARG A 28 -0.85 1.02 4.05
N ILE A 29 -1.11 2.14 3.39
CA ILE A 29 -0.71 3.48 3.82
C ILE A 29 -1.93 4.09 4.52
N PRO A 30 -1.98 4.12 5.87
CA PRO A 30 -3.18 4.52 6.58
C PRO A 30 -3.50 6.02 6.43
N TYR A 31 -2.49 6.87 6.30
CA TYR A 31 -2.61 8.33 6.15
C TYR A 31 -1.35 8.93 5.51
N GLY A 32 -1.43 10.20 5.10
CA GLY A 32 -0.31 10.93 4.50
C GLY A 32 0.72 11.44 5.52
N LYS A 33 1.81 12.07 5.05
CA LYS A 33 2.91 12.53 5.91
C LYS A 33 2.51 13.57 6.96
N ALA A 34 1.45 14.33 6.70
CA ALA A 34 0.92 15.34 7.63
C ALA A 34 0.16 14.72 8.82
N GLY A 35 0.03 13.39 8.85
CA GLY A 35 -0.72 12.68 9.88
C GLY A 35 -2.15 12.34 9.44
N PRO A 36 -2.95 11.77 10.37
CA PRO A 36 -4.34 11.42 10.13
C PRO A 36 -5.20 12.67 9.86
N SER A 37 -6.10 12.59 8.88
CA SER A 37 -7.19 13.55 8.69
C SER A 37 -8.55 12.90 9.00
N GLU A 38 -9.57 13.73 9.21
CA GLU A 38 -10.96 13.29 9.18
C GLU A 38 -11.36 12.87 7.76
N ASN A 39 -12.33 11.96 7.64
CA ASN A 39 -12.87 11.45 6.37
C ASN A 39 -11.81 10.95 5.37
N ARG A 40 -11.33 9.72 5.58
CA ARG A 40 -10.38 9.05 4.69
C ARG A 40 -11.03 7.86 3.99
N PRO A 41 -11.69 8.06 2.83
CA PRO A 41 -12.26 6.95 2.08
C PRO A 41 -11.15 5.96 1.71
N ALA A 42 -11.46 4.66 1.83
CA ALA A 42 -10.52 3.63 1.45
C ALA A 42 -10.37 3.59 -0.08
N VAL A 43 -9.13 3.52 -0.54
CA VAL A 43 -8.79 3.28 -1.95
C VAL A 43 -8.01 1.97 -2.02
N TYR A 44 -8.42 1.09 -2.93
CA TYR A 44 -7.76 -0.18 -3.18
C TYR A 44 -7.10 -0.16 -4.56
N LEU A 45 -5.83 -0.55 -4.62
CA LEU A 45 -5.03 -0.56 -5.84
C LEU A 45 -4.55 -1.98 -6.11
N GLN A 46 -5.06 -2.58 -7.17
CA GLN A 46 -4.70 -3.93 -7.60
C GLN A 46 -3.69 -3.86 -8.75
N HIS A 47 -2.56 -4.53 -8.59
CA HIS A 47 -1.54 -4.61 -9.64
C HIS A 47 -1.96 -5.53 -10.80
N GLY A 48 -1.21 -5.46 -11.90
CA GLY A 48 -1.41 -6.30 -13.09
C GLY A 48 -0.89 -7.73 -12.97
N LEU A 49 -0.88 -8.44 -14.10
CA LEU A 49 -0.31 -9.79 -14.21
C LEU A 49 1.22 -9.74 -14.07
N LEU A 50 1.82 -10.67 -13.32
CA LEU A 50 3.26 -10.74 -13.01
C LEU A 50 3.82 -9.52 -12.23
N CYS A 51 2.94 -8.80 -11.53
CA CYS A 51 3.27 -7.59 -10.77
C CYS A 51 3.10 -7.80 -9.24
N SER A 52 3.34 -6.74 -8.46
CA SER A 52 3.10 -6.73 -7.01
C SER A 52 2.60 -5.37 -6.51
N SER A 53 2.28 -5.26 -5.22
CA SER A 53 1.92 -3.96 -4.60
C SER A 53 3.04 -2.91 -4.67
N ALA A 54 4.30 -3.32 -4.93
CA ALA A 54 5.43 -2.40 -5.03
C ALA A 54 5.30 -1.42 -6.22
N ASP A 55 4.60 -1.81 -7.29
CA ASP A 55 4.49 -1.02 -8.52
C ASP A 55 3.86 0.35 -8.28
N TRP A 56 2.96 0.45 -7.29
CA TRP A 56 2.31 1.70 -6.90
C TRP A 56 3.23 2.68 -6.15
N VAL A 57 4.39 2.21 -5.66
CA VAL A 57 5.25 3.00 -4.77
C VAL A 57 6.72 3.03 -5.18
N ILE A 58 7.14 2.19 -6.14
CA ILE A 58 8.55 2.00 -6.51
C ILE A 58 9.22 3.27 -7.04
N ALA A 59 8.49 4.10 -7.80
CA ALA A 59 9.01 5.35 -8.35
C ALA A 59 9.26 6.43 -7.26
N GLY A 60 8.56 6.33 -6.13
CA GLY A 60 8.57 7.34 -5.08
C GLY A 60 7.69 8.57 -5.37
N PRO A 61 7.51 9.46 -4.38
CA PRO A 61 6.57 10.58 -4.46
C PRO A 61 6.95 11.60 -5.54
N GLY A 62 5.96 12.04 -6.33
CA GLY A 62 6.16 13.05 -7.38
C GLY A 62 7.00 12.59 -8.58
N LYS A 63 7.19 11.26 -8.72
CA LYS A 63 7.95 10.64 -9.81
C LYS A 63 7.10 9.72 -10.70
N GLY A 64 5.79 9.63 -10.42
CA GLY A 64 4.83 9.00 -11.32
C GLY A 64 4.56 9.88 -12.55
N PHE A 65 4.13 9.25 -13.64
CA PHE A 65 3.72 9.93 -14.88
C PHE A 65 2.42 10.72 -14.69
#